data_AF-A0AAU9XAR7-F1
#
_entry.id   AF-A0AAU9XAR7-F1
#
_cell.length_a   1.000
_cell.length_b   1.000
_cell.length_c   1.000
_cell.angle_alpha   90.00
_cell.angle_beta   90.00
_cell.angle_gamma   90.00
#
_symmetry.space_group_name_H-M   'P 1'
#
loop_
_entity.id
_entity.type
_entity.pdbx_description
1 polymer ?
#
loop_
_entity_poly.entity_id
_entity_poly.type
_entity_poly.pdbx_seq_one_letter_code
_entity_poly.pdbx_strand_id
1 'polypeptide(L)'
;MNEKGKCFLAMIKTTENYDNLKESLADLNNKITVYSLEGDWKFLAHICDPAATNQNFACIWCKCPKHERFDINKKWSLTDKSLRARDSHKIGKHAESKQHNCKTNLLFDFIPIDHVIIDTLHMFLRISDNLIELLIGDFTEKMPLIRYLLFQMGLSK
;
A
#
# COMPACT_ATOMS: atom_id res chain seq x y z
N MET A 1 -29.96 -9.72 -1.13
CA MET A 1 -29.92 -9.39 0.31
C MET A 1 -29.53 -7.93 0.40
N ASN A 2 -30.43 -7.06 0.88
CA ASN A 2 -30.28 -5.62 0.82
C ASN A 2 -30.30 -5.06 2.25
N GLU A 3 -29.23 -5.30 2.99
CA GLU A 3 -29.02 -4.62 4.27
C GLU A 3 -28.41 -3.25 3.96
N LYS A 4 -29.24 -2.21 4.05
CA LYS A 4 -28.78 -0.82 3.97
C LYS A 4 -27.90 -0.55 5.19
N GLY A 5 -26.58 -0.69 5.03
CA GLY A 5 -25.61 -0.26 6.03
C GLY A 5 -25.85 1.20 6.39
N LYS A 6 -25.79 1.52 7.69
CA LYS A 6 -25.85 2.92 8.14
C LYS A 6 -24.54 3.59 7.73
N CYS A 7 -24.61 4.49 6.76
CA CYS A 7 -23.48 5.33 6.37
C CYS A 7 -23.45 6.56 7.28
N PHE A 8 -22.30 6.80 7.92
CA PHE A 8 -22.07 7.97 8.75
C PHE A 8 -20.99 8.82 8.09
N LEU A 9 -21.27 10.11 7.91
CA LEU A 9 -20.29 11.08 7.49
C LEU A 9 -19.81 11.85 8.73
N ALA A 10 -18.52 11.73 9.04
CA ALA A 10 -17.89 12.51 10.09
C ALA A 10 -17.06 13.62 9.45
N MET A 11 -17.26 14.86 9.91
CA MET A 11 -16.44 16.00 9.51
C MET A 11 -15.60 16.46 10.71
N ILE A 12 -14.28 16.36 10.56
CA ILE A 12 -13.33 16.80 11.59
C ILE A 12 -12.92 18.24 11.26
N LYS A 13 -13.32 19.19 12.11
CA LYS A 13 -12.99 20.62 11.94
C LYS A 13 -11.67 20.97 12.64
N THR A 14 -10.60 20.28 12.29
CA THR A 14 -9.25 20.54 12.81
C THR A 14 -8.29 20.76 11.65
N THR A 15 -7.05 21.16 11.95
CA THR A 15 -5.99 21.13 10.95
C THR A 15 -5.71 19.71 10.49
N GLU A 16 -5.35 19.54 9.22
CA GLU A 16 -5.05 18.24 8.61
C GLU A 16 -3.70 17.72 9.14
N ASN A 17 -3.76 16.97 10.24
CA ASN A 17 -2.61 16.28 10.84
C ASN A 17 -3.07 14.91 11.38
N TYR A 18 -2.21 13.91 11.29
CA TYR A 18 -2.42 12.56 11.81
C TYR A 18 -2.66 12.52 13.32
N ASP A 19 -2.05 13.42 14.10
CA ASP A 19 -2.30 13.50 15.55
C ASP A 19 -3.75 13.90 15.84
N ASN A 20 -4.25 14.93 15.15
CA ASN A 20 -5.63 15.39 15.28
C ASN A 20 -6.62 14.32 14.81
N LEU A 21 -6.26 13.59 13.73
CA LEU A 21 -7.05 12.48 13.22
C LEU A 21 -7.15 11.36 14.26
N LYS A 22 -6.02 11.01 14.91
CA LYS A 22 -5.97 10.01 15.97
C LYS A 22 -6.85 10.39 17.16
N GLU A 23 -6.73 11.62 17.64
CA GLU A 23 -7.51 12.13 18.76
C GLU A 23 -9.00 12.15 18.43
N SER A 24 -9.37 12.63 17.23
CA SER A 24 -10.77 12.72 16.79
C SER A 24 -11.45 11.35 16.64
N LEU A 25 -10.68 10.29 16.40
CA LEU A 25 -11.19 8.92 16.28
C LEU A 25 -10.99 8.08 17.55
N ALA A 26 -10.37 8.60 18.62
CA ALA A 26 -10.08 7.83 19.82
C ALA A 26 -11.34 7.25 20.49
N ASP A 27 -12.46 7.96 20.40
CA ASP A 27 -13.77 7.55 20.93
C ASP A 27 -14.33 6.28 20.29
N LEU A 28 -13.89 5.95 19.07
CA LEU A 28 -14.32 4.74 18.37
C LEU A 28 -13.77 3.48 19.06
N ASN A 29 -12.58 3.55 19.64
CA ASN A 29 -11.94 2.42 20.32
C ASN A 29 -12.84 1.76 21.39
N ASN A 30 -13.74 2.53 22.02
CA ASN A 30 -14.61 2.05 23.08
C ASN A 30 -16.03 1.65 22.65
N LYS A 31 -16.42 1.88 21.38
CA LYS A 31 -17.85 1.83 20.97
C LYS A 31 -18.22 0.72 19.98
N ILE A 32 -17.29 0.20 19.19
CA ILE A 32 -17.61 -0.82 18.17
C ILE A 32 -16.54 -1.91 18.19
N THR A 33 -16.99 -3.16 18.03
CA THR A 33 -16.17 -4.37 18.21
C THR A 33 -15.37 -4.78 16.96
N VAL A 34 -15.72 -4.28 15.76
CA VAL A 34 -15.05 -4.63 14.50
C VAL A 34 -14.89 -3.39 13.62
N TYR A 35 -13.64 -3.06 13.30
CA TYR A 35 -13.25 -1.99 12.38
C TYR A 35 -12.43 -2.54 11.23
N SER A 36 -12.74 -2.11 10.02
CA SER A 36 -11.86 -2.20 8.86
C SER A 36 -11.46 -0.78 8.45
N LEU A 37 -10.20 -0.62 8.07
CA LEU A 37 -9.68 0.64 7.57
C LEU A 37 -9.43 0.49 6.07
N GLU A 38 -10.15 1.28 5.27
CA GLU A 38 -9.97 1.33 3.82
C GLU A 38 -9.46 2.72 3.39
N GLY A 39 -8.58 2.73 2.40
CA GLY A 39 -8.06 3.97 1.83
C GLY A 39 -7.01 3.72 0.77
N ASP A 40 -6.54 4.82 0.17
CA ASP A 40 -5.43 4.74 -0.78
C ASP A 40 -4.16 4.23 -0.10
N TRP A 41 -3.28 3.62 -0.90
CA TRP A 41 -2.02 3.05 -0.42
C TRP A 41 -1.17 4.04 0.39
N LYS A 42 -1.10 5.31 -0.03
CA LYS A 42 -0.21 6.29 0.59
C LYS A 42 -0.70 6.64 2.00
N PHE A 43 -2.02 6.83 2.13
CA PHE A 43 -2.66 7.03 3.43
C PHE A 43 -2.48 5.83 4.35
N LEU A 44 -2.77 4.62 3.86
CA LEU A 44 -2.63 3.40 4.67
C LEU A 44 -1.18 3.11 5.07
N ALA A 45 -0.23 3.36 4.17
CA ALA A 45 1.19 3.26 4.48
C ALA A 45 1.55 4.20 5.62
N HIS A 46 1.09 5.46 5.62
CA HIS A 46 1.36 6.39 6.71
C HIS A 46 0.74 5.97 8.05
N ILE A 47 -0.48 5.43 8.04
CA ILE A 47 -1.16 4.96 9.25
C ILE A 47 -0.50 3.71 9.83
N CYS A 48 -0.12 2.78 8.95
CA CYS A 48 0.38 1.47 9.36
C CYS A 48 1.88 1.47 9.65
N ASP A 49 2.63 2.34 8.98
CA ASP A 49 4.07 2.50 9.15
C ASP A 49 4.55 3.79 8.45
N PRO A 50 4.72 4.92 9.16
CA PRO A 50 5.11 6.21 8.60
C PRO A 50 6.41 6.20 7.77
N ALA A 51 7.17 5.11 7.85
CA ALA A 51 8.40 4.83 7.14
C ALA A 51 8.23 4.14 5.76
N ALA A 52 7.09 3.50 5.50
CA ALA A 52 6.96 2.44 4.49
C ALA A 52 7.04 2.89 3.03
N THR A 53 6.85 4.17 2.72
CA THR A 53 6.62 4.64 1.34
C THR A 53 7.83 4.48 0.41
N ASN A 54 9.07 4.43 0.93
CA ASN A 54 10.30 4.32 0.12
C ASN A 54 11.34 3.31 0.66
N GLN A 55 10.93 2.37 1.51
CA GLN A 55 11.87 1.49 2.22
C GLN A 55 11.86 0.05 1.70
N ASN A 56 12.90 -0.71 2.05
CA ASN A 56 13.08 -2.09 1.59
C ASN A 56 11.87 -2.98 1.92
N PHE A 57 11.12 -2.70 2.98
CA PHE A 57 9.95 -3.44 3.44
C PHE A 57 8.69 -2.56 3.35
N ALA A 58 8.27 -2.22 2.13
CA ALA A 58 7.14 -1.30 1.92
C ALA A 58 5.77 -1.95 2.16
N CYS A 59 5.65 -3.28 2.06
CA CYS A 59 4.37 -3.96 2.22
C CYS A 59 3.79 -3.75 3.62
N ILE A 60 2.52 -3.36 3.67
CA ILE A 60 1.74 -3.16 4.91
C ILE A 60 1.63 -4.50 5.64
N TRP A 61 1.23 -5.57 4.96
CA TRP A 61 0.89 -6.83 5.61
C TRP A 61 2.04 -7.79 5.86
N CYS A 62 3.11 -7.74 5.08
CA CYS A 62 4.22 -8.70 5.20
C CYS A 62 5.60 -8.04 5.18
N LYS A 63 6.60 -8.77 5.67
CA LYS A 63 8.01 -8.33 5.71
C LYS A 63 8.76 -8.74 4.44
N CYS A 64 8.13 -8.58 3.26
CA CYS A 64 8.77 -8.87 1.98
C CYS A 64 9.75 -7.74 1.59
N PRO A 65 11.06 -8.04 1.44
CA PRO A 65 12.02 -7.04 1.00
C PRO A 65 11.88 -6.75 -0.50
N LYS A 66 12.25 -5.54 -0.93
CA LYS A 66 12.14 -5.05 -2.31
C LYS A 66 12.77 -5.99 -3.34
N HIS A 67 13.93 -6.56 -3.03
CA HIS A 67 14.67 -7.45 -3.91
C HIS A 67 14.11 -8.88 -3.99
N GLU A 68 13.09 -9.24 -3.21
CA GLU A 68 12.45 -10.56 -3.27
C GLU A 68 11.02 -10.48 -3.84
N ARG A 69 10.49 -9.28 -4.13
CA ARG A 69 9.10 -9.10 -4.58
C ARG A 69 8.80 -9.73 -5.95
N PHE A 70 9.81 -9.87 -6.79
CA PHE A 70 9.66 -10.45 -8.12
C PHE A 70 9.68 -12.00 -8.10
N ASP A 71 10.11 -12.61 -6.98
CA ASP A 71 10.30 -14.05 -6.90
C ASP A 71 8.97 -14.76 -6.64
N ILE A 72 8.39 -15.31 -7.70
CA ILE A 72 7.12 -16.05 -7.67
C ILE A 72 7.18 -17.35 -6.86
N ASN A 73 8.38 -17.86 -6.53
CA ASN A 73 8.53 -19.07 -5.73
C ASN A 73 8.40 -18.79 -4.23
N LYS A 74 8.52 -17.51 -3.82
CA LYS A 74 8.37 -17.12 -2.42
C LYS A 74 6.90 -16.90 -2.08
N LYS A 75 6.47 -17.51 -0.99
CA LYS A 75 5.13 -17.34 -0.43
C LYS A 75 5.14 -16.28 0.65
N TRP A 76 4.23 -15.33 0.53
CA TRP A 76 4.01 -14.26 1.49
C TRP A 76 2.58 -14.35 2.00
N SER A 77 2.40 -14.28 3.31
CA SER A 77 1.06 -14.28 3.90
C SER A 77 0.69 -12.92 4.46
N LEU A 78 -0.62 -12.66 4.45
CA LEU A 78 -1.22 -11.49 5.09
C LEU A 78 -1.35 -11.71 6.61
N THR A 79 -1.55 -12.95 7.04
CA THR A 79 -1.90 -13.32 8.43
C THR A 79 -0.91 -14.30 9.05
N ASP A 80 -0.31 -15.18 8.25
CA ASP A 80 0.58 -16.23 8.75
C ASP A 80 1.99 -15.68 9.03
N LYS A 81 2.31 -15.61 10.33
CA LYS A 81 3.60 -15.11 10.84
C LYS A 81 4.77 -15.99 10.43
N SER A 82 4.56 -17.30 10.21
CA SER A 82 5.61 -18.21 9.71
C SER A 82 6.01 -17.87 8.27
N LEU A 83 5.05 -17.32 7.50
CA LEU A 83 5.23 -16.80 6.15
C LEU A 83 5.46 -15.28 6.14
N ARG A 84 6.14 -14.79 7.18
CA ARG A 84 6.63 -13.41 7.32
C ARG A 84 5.53 -12.33 7.33
N ALA A 85 4.29 -12.66 7.68
CA ALA A 85 3.28 -11.65 7.98
C ALA A 85 3.73 -10.70 9.10
N ARG A 86 3.25 -9.46 9.07
CA ARG A 86 3.44 -8.49 10.15
C ARG A 86 2.53 -8.85 11.33
N ASP A 87 2.97 -8.43 12.50
CA ASP A 87 2.28 -8.69 13.76
C ASP A 87 2.06 -7.34 14.44
N SER A 88 0.81 -6.88 14.52
CA SER A 88 0.44 -5.57 15.07
C SER A 88 1.07 -5.32 16.45
N HIS A 89 1.14 -6.34 17.31
CA HIS A 89 1.72 -6.24 18.65
C HIS A 89 3.26 -6.13 18.65
N LYS A 90 3.92 -6.55 17.57
CA LYS A 90 5.39 -6.47 17.44
C LYS A 90 5.84 -5.27 16.61
N ILE A 91 4.95 -4.56 15.92
CA ILE A 91 5.31 -3.37 15.15
C ILE A 91 5.99 -2.34 16.05
N GLY A 92 5.50 -2.11 17.28
CA GLY A 92 6.16 -1.17 18.18
C GLY A 92 7.53 -1.61 18.68
N LYS A 93 7.73 -2.90 18.95
CA LYS A 93 9.07 -3.45 19.28
C LYS A 93 10.03 -3.38 18.08
N HIS A 94 9.52 -3.58 16.86
CA HIS A 94 10.31 -3.40 15.65
C HIS A 94 10.62 -1.92 15.39
N ALA A 95 9.74 -0.99 15.78
CA ALA A 95 9.97 0.45 15.71
C ALA A 95 11.13 0.89 16.61
N GLU A 96 11.14 0.44 17.86
CA GLU A 96 12.22 0.71 18.83
C GLU A 96 13.58 0.18 18.34
N SER A 97 13.58 -1.01 17.71
CA SER A 97 14.78 -1.68 17.20
C SER A 97 15.13 -1.33 15.74
N LYS A 98 14.35 -0.45 15.08
CA LYS A 98 14.45 -0.08 13.65
C LYS A 98 14.51 -1.29 12.71
N GLN A 99 13.87 -2.40 13.09
CA GLN A 99 13.83 -3.61 12.29
C GLN A 99 12.68 -3.58 11.29
N HIS A 100 12.88 -4.21 10.13
CA HIS A 100 11.87 -4.34 9.08
C HIS A 100 11.22 -3.01 8.67
N ASN A 101 11.99 -1.93 8.79
CA ASN A 101 11.61 -0.56 8.46
C ASN A 101 10.44 0.02 9.26
N CYS A 102 10.00 -0.62 10.34
CA CYS A 102 9.10 0.01 11.28
C CYS A 102 9.86 1.15 11.96
N LYS A 103 9.38 2.40 11.84
CA LYS A 103 9.95 3.55 12.58
C LYS A 103 9.07 4.02 13.73
N THR A 104 7.79 3.70 13.69
CA THR A 104 6.79 4.20 14.63
C THR A 104 5.65 3.20 14.78
N ASN A 105 4.89 3.33 15.85
CA ASN A 105 3.70 2.50 16.10
C ASN A 105 2.58 2.83 15.10
N LEU A 106 1.64 1.91 14.95
CA LEU A 106 0.38 2.12 14.24
C LEU A 106 -0.32 3.37 14.79
N LEU A 107 -0.86 4.21 13.90
CA LEU A 107 -1.67 5.35 14.32
C LEU A 107 -2.94 4.86 15.05
N PHE A 108 -3.53 3.79 14.53
CA PHE A 108 -4.67 3.07 15.10
C PHE A 108 -4.25 1.65 15.49
N ASP A 109 -3.78 1.48 16.72
CA ASP A 109 -3.35 0.18 17.28
C ASP A 109 -4.52 -0.76 17.58
N PHE A 110 -5.73 -0.22 17.72
CA PHE A 110 -6.97 -0.98 17.88
C PHE A 110 -7.48 -1.61 16.57
N ILE A 111 -6.91 -1.28 15.41
CA ILE A 111 -7.25 -1.89 14.12
C ILE A 111 -6.18 -2.95 13.77
N PRO A 112 -6.54 -4.24 13.75
CA PRO A 112 -5.63 -5.30 13.29
C PRO A 112 -5.16 -5.06 11.85
N ILE A 113 -3.91 -5.42 11.53
CA ILE A 113 -3.33 -5.12 10.21
C ILE A 113 -4.01 -5.92 9.08
N ASP A 114 -4.59 -7.06 9.42
CA ASP A 114 -5.40 -7.90 8.54
C ASP A 114 -6.81 -7.33 8.27
N HIS A 115 -7.22 -6.27 8.99
CA HIS A 115 -8.42 -5.49 8.70
C HIS A 115 -8.13 -4.19 7.92
N VAL A 116 -6.88 -3.99 7.51
CA VAL A 116 -6.49 -2.90 6.62
C VAL A 116 -6.68 -3.34 5.17
N ILE A 117 -7.53 -2.63 4.45
CA ILE A 117 -7.95 -2.95 3.07
C ILE A 117 -7.47 -1.83 2.15
N ILE A 118 -6.71 -2.18 1.11
CA ILE A 118 -6.31 -1.19 0.10
C ILE A 118 -7.50 -0.87 -0.80
N ASP A 119 -7.69 0.41 -1.10
CA ASP A 119 -8.57 0.87 -2.16
C ASP A 119 -8.17 0.24 -3.51
N THR A 120 -9.02 -0.66 -3.98
CA THR A 120 -8.78 -1.42 -5.21
C THR A 120 -8.80 -0.53 -6.46
N LEU A 121 -9.62 0.52 -6.50
CA LEU A 121 -9.69 1.45 -7.63
C LEU A 121 -8.35 2.20 -7.77
N HIS A 122 -7.85 2.77 -6.68
CA HIS A 122 -6.56 3.47 -6.68
C HIS A 122 -5.41 2.52 -7.02
N MET A 123 -5.48 1.26 -6.60
CA MET A 123 -4.49 0.25 -6.98
C MET A 123 -4.52 -0.04 -8.48
N PHE A 124 -5.70 -0.20 -9.09
CA PHE A 124 -5.83 -0.43 -10.53
C PHE A 124 -5.33 0.76 -11.37
N LEU A 125 -5.62 1.99 -10.93
CA LEU A 125 -5.08 3.19 -11.58
C LEU A 125 -3.55 3.17 -11.56
N ARG A 126 -2.94 2.89 -10.41
CA ARG A 126 -1.48 2.82 -10.30
C ARG A 126 -0.87 1.72 -11.16
N ILE A 127 -1.48 0.54 -11.23
CA ILE A 127 -1.02 -0.54 -12.11
C ILE A 127 -1.11 -0.12 -13.58
N SER A 128 -2.24 0.48 -13.97
CA SER A 128 -2.48 0.94 -15.34
C SER A 128 -1.45 2.00 -15.76
N ASP A 129 -1.17 2.98 -14.90
CA ASP A 129 -0.15 4.00 -15.16
C ASP A 129 1.22 3.36 -15.44
N ASN A 130 1.67 2.43 -14.60
CA ASN A 130 2.96 1.75 -14.78
C ASN A 130 3.00 0.92 -16.07
N LEU A 131 1.90 0.21 -16.41
CA LEU A 131 1.83 -0.57 -17.64
C LEU A 131 1.85 0.32 -18.89
N ILE A 132 1.16 1.46 -18.85
CA ILE A 132 1.15 2.45 -19.94
C ILE A 132 2.53 3.08 -20.09
N GLU A 133 3.21 3.44 -18.99
CA GLU A 133 4.58 3.96 -19.02
C GLU A 133 5.54 2.95 -19.67
N LEU A 134 5.46 1.67 -19.29
CA LEU A 134 6.26 0.60 -19.90
C LEU A 134 5.95 0.46 -21.40
N LEU A 135 4.68 0.49 -21.78
CA LEU A 135 4.26 0.41 -23.18
C LEU A 135 4.81 1.57 -24.01
N ILE A 136 4.72 2.81 -23.49
CA ILE A 136 5.25 4.01 -24.15
C ILE A 136 6.77 3.93 -24.26
N GLY A 137 7.45 3.46 -23.21
CA GLY A 137 8.90 3.24 -23.23
C GLY A 137 9.30 2.27 -24.33
N ASP A 138 8.63 1.12 -24.40
CA ASP A 138 8.83 0.11 -25.42
C ASP A 138 8.63 0.65 -26.84
N PHE A 139 7.57 1.42 -27.07
CA PHE A 139 7.34 2.06 -28.37
C PHE A 139 8.43 3.08 -28.69
N THR A 140 8.83 3.90 -27.73
CA THR A 140 9.84 4.95 -27.93
C THR A 140 11.22 4.36 -28.24
N GLU A 141 11.59 3.25 -27.59
CA GLU A 141 12.87 2.56 -27.83
C GLU A 141 12.86 1.77 -29.15
N LYS A 142 11.73 1.14 -29.50
CA LYS A 142 11.62 0.30 -30.70
C LYS A 142 11.28 1.10 -31.96
N MET A 143 10.67 2.27 -31.86
CA MET A 143 10.31 3.12 -33.02
C MET A 143 11.54 3.50 -33.87
N PRO A 144 12.68 3.93 -33.32
CA PRO A 144 13.89 4.19 -34.11
C PRO A 144 14.42 2.93 -34.82
N LEU A 145 14.40 1.77 -34.16
CA LEU A 145 14.83 0.49 -34.73
C LEU A 145 13.90 0.00 -35.84
N ILE A 146 12.58 0.11 -35.63
CA ILE A 146 11.57 -0.23 -36.63
C ILE A 146 11.69 0.72 -37.82
N ARG A 147 11.89 2.01 -37.59
CA ARG A 147 12.07 3.01 -38.66
C ARG A 147 13.38 2.77 -39.44
N TYR A 148 14.45 2.39 -38.75
CA TYR A 148 15.72 1.98 -39.38
C TYR A 148 15.55 0.70 -40.20
N LEU A 149 14.89 -0.32 -39.67
CA LEU A 149 14.61 -1.57 -40.40
C LEU A 149 13.71 -1.33 -41.61
N LEU A 150 12.65 -0.53 -41.48
CA LEU A 150 11.78 -0.14 -42.60
C LEU A 150 12.53 0.67 -43.65
N PHE A 151 13.50 1.51 -43.26
CA PHE A 151 14.39 2.20 -44.18
C PHE A 151 15.33 1.23 -44.91
N GLN A 152 15.97 0.30 -44.19
CA GLN A 152 16.82 -0.76 -44.79
C GLN A 152 16.04 -1.68 -45.74
N MET A 153 14.75 -1.92 -45.46
CA MET A 153 13.85 -2.72 -46.29
C MET A 153 13.21 -1.93 -47.44
N GLY A 154 13.52 -0.63 -47.61
CA GLY A 154 12.97 0.21 -48.67
C GLY A 154 11.46 0.52 -48.54
N LEU A 155 10.89 0.30 -47.34
CA LEU A 155 9.46 0.47 -47.05
C LEU A 155 9.14 1.81 -46.37
N SER A 156 10.15 2.59 -45.97
CA SER A 156 10.00 3.99 -45.56
C SER A 156 10.48 4.90 -46.68
N LYS A 157 9.63 5.83 -47.15
CA LYS A 157 10.05 6.98 -47.97
C LYS A 157 10.88 7.96 -47.14
#